data_AF-A0A7V1EE80-F1
#
_entry.id   AF-A0A7V1EE80-F1
#
_cell.length_a   1.000
_cell.length_b   1.000
_cell.length_c   1.000
_cell.angle_alpha   90.00
_cell.angle_beta   90.00
_cell.angle_gamma   90.00
#
_symmetry.space_group_name_H-M   'P 1'
#
loop_
_entity.id
_entity.type
_entity.pdbx_description
1 polymer ?
#
loop_
_entity_poly.entity_id
_entity_poly.type
_entity_poly.pdbx_seq_one_letter_code
_entity_poly.pdbx_strand_id
1 'polypeptide(L)'
;MGSEQINKNAQTFKLLKQADPNVSLIRSGRGPAMYTKSIVLIEDRRLEQFTKQLLQRKKKAVETTIPLLTKVSAIKEDIQKNKNTVNLRGEFGHFVKENGLPFLMIMDYHVDFGLSLQEDPDKRKLVRTFLLAFTLLANAKGHGDASANIVFVVDKNMASTISQFSKYPSFLLEQIRTMDDRVNSIIDSFAADRNKVKSFFKITYIFNPEEGKYAPEIERLDNIVDTFDKIVAAKLKAIKTKTTTEMITDTLKPAEVICRATLEKIIRNGKLDQVREEAKKRYIEKNIHLEGAITTKTLPEVTKRLLATFQAMSKVNPFKKDEKIFINIPDSSVIDGSFASVMGAFLTKSLAGFKGISLNMGKTNSEKVKNSEGYIAIKDYIIKNL
;
A
#
# COMPACT_ATOMS: atom_id res chain seq x y z
N MET A 1 14.00 -2.32 -34.09
CA MET A 1 12.68 -2.51 -33.44
C MET A 1 12.74 -2.75 -31.92
N GLY A 2 13.91 -2.63 -31.26
CA GLY A 2 14.05 -2.95 -29.83
C GLY A 2 13.90 -1.76 -28.85
N SER A 3 13.83 -0.51 -29.31
CA SER A 3 13.82 0.68 -28.45
C SER A 3 12.41 1.17 -28.07
N GLU A 4 11.39 0.90 -28.88
CA GLU A 4 9.99 1.27 -28.56
C GLU A 4 9.34 0.35 -27.50
N GLN A 5 9.77 -0.90 -27.42
CA GLN A 5 9.26 -1.87 -26.45
C GLN A 5 9.81 -1.63 -25.02
N ILE A 6 11.03 -1.09 -24.93
CA ILE A 6 11.67 -0.68 -23.66
C ILE A 6 10.93 0.53 -23.05
N ASN A 7 10.45 1.45 -23.89
CA ASN A 7 9.76 2.65 -23.44
C ASN A 7 8.32 2.38 -22.95
N LYS A 8 7.62 1.39 -23.54
CA LYS A 8 6.27 0.99 -23.12
C LYS A 8 6.26 0.28 -21.75
N ASN A 9 7.22 -0.61 -21.49
CA ASN A 9 7.32 -1.27 -20.17
C ASN A 9 7.61 -0.25 -19.05
N ALA A 10 8.50 0.73 -19.29
CA ALA A 10 8.79 1.81 -18.34
C ALA A 10 7.60 2.77 -18.11
N GLN A 11 6.76 3.01 -19.14
CA GLN A 11 5.53 3.79 -19.01
C GLN A 11 4.42 3.06 -18.23
N THR A 12 4.32 1.72 -18.33
CA THR A 12 3.36 0.95 -17.53
C THR A 12 3.74 0.89 -16.04
N PHE A 13 5.04 0.86 -15.71
CA PHE A 13 5.49 1.03 -14.31
C PHE A 13 5.29 2.45 -13.79
N LYS A 14 5.23 3.44 -14.70
CA LYS A 14 4.72 4.77 -14.40
C LYS A 14 3.22 4.72 -14.12
N LEU A 15 2.37 3.94 -14.79
CA LEU A 15 0.92 3.87 -14.48
C LEU A 15 0.59 3.22 -13.12
N LEU A 16 1.42 2.28 -12.62
CA LEU A 16 1.29 1.74 -11.26
C LEU A 16 1.89 2.68 -10.18
N LYS A 17 2.79 3.61 -10.56
CA LYS A 17 3.39 4.63 -9.66
C LYS A 17 2.76 6.03 -9.79
N GLN A 18 2.10 6.34 -10.90
CA GLN A 18 1.34 7.54 -11.22
C GLN A 18 -0.11 7.32 -10.82
N ALA A 19 -0.29 6.84 -9.58
CA ALA A 19 -1.42 7.29 -8.80
C ALA A 19 -1.28 8.81 -8.72
N ASP A 20 -2.02 9.52 -9.57
CA ASP A 20 -2.10 10.96 -9.57
C ASP A 20 -2.46 11.44 -8.14
N PRO A 21 -1.58 12.21 -7.47
CA PRO A 21 -1.87 12.72 -6.13
C PRO A 21 -2.96 13.82 -6.15
N ASN A 22 -3.48 14.22 -7.31
CA ASN A 22 -4.41 15.34 -7.46
C ASN A 22 -5.81 15.00 -7.99
N VAL A 23 -6.23 13.74 -8.03
CA VAL A 23 -7.67 13.45 -8.20
C VAL A 23 -8.35 13.56 -6.83
N SER A 24 -9.04 14.68 -6.65
CA SER A 24 -9.82 15.06 -5.47
C SER A 24 -10.73 13.93 -4.97
N LEU A 25 -10.29 13.23 -3.92
CA LEU A 25 -11.15 12.44 -3.03
C LEU A 25 -11.86 13.38 -2.05
N ILE A 26 -12.77 14.20 -2.56
CA ILE A 26 -13.90 14.66 -1.75
C ILE A 26 -15.05 13.72 -2.10
N ARG A 27 -15.08 12.57 -1.41
CA ARG A 27 -16.29 11.79 -1.09
C ARG A 27 -15.87 10.59 -0.23
N SER A 28 -16.16 10.72 1.07
CA SER A 28 -16.03 9.73 2.15
C SER A 28 -14.65 9.09 2.36
N GLY A 29 -14.02 9.38 3.50
CA GLY A 29 -12.78 8.76 3.98
C GLY A 29 -12.89 7.27 4.34
N ARG A 30 -13.44 6.44 3.46
CA ARG A 30 -13.35 4.97 3.52
C ARG A 30 -12.64 4.52 2.25
N GLY A 31 -11.48 3.89 2.38
CA GLY A 31 -10.86 3.18 1.26
C GLY A 31 -11.84 2.14 0.66
N PRO A 32 -11.59 1.63 -0.56
CA PRO A 32 -12.45 0.64 -1.18
C PRO A 32 -12.64 -0.55 -0.25
N ALA A 33 -13.88 -1.05 -0.15
CA ALA A 33 -14.19 -2.21 0.66
C ALA A 33 -13.40 -3.42 0.13
N MET A 34 -12.47 -3.96 0.92
CA MET A 34 -11.68 -5.14 0.54
C MET A 34 -12.55 -6.40 0.50
N TYR A 35 -12.16 -7.37 -0.32
CA TYR A 35 -12.76 -8.71 -0.38
C TYR A 35 -14.23 -8.72 -0.79
N THR A 36 -14.65 -7.78 -1.64
CA THR A 36 -16.04 -7.67 -2.11
C THR A 36 -16.37 -8.62 -3.24
N LYS A 37 -15.40 -8.92 -4.12
CA LYS A 37 -15.56 -9.77 -5.31
C LYS A 37 -14.50 -10.86 -5.37
N SER A 38 -14.83 -11.95 -6.04
CA SER A 38 -13.94 -13.08 -6.34
C SER A 38 -13.60 -13.10 -7.83
N ILE A 39 -12.43 -13.63 -8.17
CA ILE A 39 -11.99 -13.84 -9.55
C ILE A 39 -11.97 -15.34 -9.82
N VAL A 40 -12.52 -15.76 -10.97
CA VAL A 40 -12.57 -17.17 -11.39
C VAL A 40 -12.06 -17.26 -12.83
N LEU A 41 -10.94 -17.97 -13.02
CA LEU A 41 -10.22 -18.15 -14.28
C LEU A 41 -9.92 -19.63 -14.50
N ILE A 42 -10.94 -20.37 -14.92
CA ILE A 42 -10.89 -21.83 -15.13
C ILE A 42 -11.19 -22.14 -16.60
N GLU A 43 -10.41 -23.02 -17.24
CA GLU A 43 -10.59 -23.47 -18.63
C GLU A 43 -11.77 -24.43 -18.78
N ASP A 44 -11.98 -25.34 -17.82
CA ASP A 44 -13.17 -26.20 -17.78
C ASP A 44 -14.42 -25.35 -17.47
N ARG A 45 -15.21 -25.10 -18.51
CA ARG A 45 -16.46 -24.32 -18.44
C ARG A 45 -17.48 -24.88 -17.46
N ARG A 46 -17.56 -26.21 -17.27
CA ARG A 46 -18.51 -26.81 -16.32
C ARG A 46 -18.03 -26.58 -14.90
N LEU A 47 -16.75 -26.81 -14.62
CA LEU A 47 -16.17 -26.50 -13.31
C LEU A 47 -16.30 -25.02 -12.98
N GLU A 48 -16.05 -24.13 -13.94
CA GLU A 48 -16.22 -22.69 -13.83
C GLU A 48 -17.67 -22.33 -13.45
N GLN A 49 -18.66 -22.91 -14.13
CA GLN A 49 -20.07 -22.68 -13.84
C GLN A 49 -20.46 -23.15 -12.43
N PHE A 50 -20.09 -24.37 -12.05
CA PHE A 50 -20.37 -24.89 -10.71
C PHE A 50 -19.69 -24.05 -9.62
N THR A 51 -18.47 -23.59 -9.87
CA THR A 51 -17.72 -22.68 -9.01
C THR A 51 -18.46 -21.35 -8.82
N LYS A 52 -18.90 -20.72 -9.92
CA LYS A 52 -19.67 -19.47 -9.88
C LYS A 52 -21.00 -19.63 -9.14
N GLN A 53 -21.72 -20.73 -9.38
CA GLN A 53 -22.96 -21.05 -8.67
C GLN A 53 -22.72 -21.25 -7.16
N LEU A 54 -21.65 -21.95 -6.78
CA LEU A 54 -21.27 -22.10 -5.38
C LEU A 54 -21.02 -20.76 -4.71
N LEU A 55 -20.20 -19.90 -5.32
CA LEU A 55 -19.89 -18.57 -4.80
C LEU A 55 -21.16 -17.72 -4.67
N GLN A 56 -22.08 -17.78 -5.65
CA GLN A 56 -23.37 -17.11 -5.57
C GLN A 56 -24.22 -17.61 -4.40
N ARG A 57 -24.33 -18.93 -4.17
CA ARG A 57 -25.05 -19.51 -3.02
C ARG A 57 -24.45 -19.04 -1.69
N LYS A 58 -23.12 -18.92 -1.63
CA LYS A 58 -22.37 -18.40 -0.47
C LYS A 58 -22.36 -16.86 -0.39
N LYS A 59 -23.13 -16.16 -1.24
CA LYS A 59 -23.22 -14.70 -1.31
C LYS A 59 -21.86 -14.02 -1.52
N LYS A 60 -20.96 -14.67 -2.28
CA LYS A 60 -19.68 -14.13 -2.73
C LYS A 60 -19.84 -13.63 -4.15
N ALA A 61 -19.74 -12.33 -4.35
CA ALA A 61 -19.82 -11.75 -5.69
C ALA A 61 -18.63 -12.26 -6.53
N VAL A 62 -18.87 -12.47 -7.81
CA VAL A 62 -17.84 -12.85 -8.78
C VAL A 62 -17.71 -11.72 -9.79
N GLU A 63 -16.47 -11.40 -10.18
CA GLU A 63 -16.24 -10.45 -11.27
C GLU A 63 -16.81 -11.00 -12.58
N THR A 64 -17.50 -10.16 -13.35
CA THR A 64 -18.17 -10.55 -14.62
C THR A 64 -18.00 -9.52 -15.73
N THR A 65 -17.49 -8.33 -15.41
CA THR A 65 -17.44 -7.17 -16.30
C THR A 65 -16.10 -7.04 -17.01
N ILE A 66 -15.00 -7.50 -16.40
CA ILE A 66 -13.64 -7.38 -16.97
C ILE A 66 -13.25 -8.70 -17.66
N PRO A 67 -13.19 -8.79 -19.00
CA PRO A 67 -12.93 -10.05 -19.70
C PRO A 67 -11.60 -10.71 -19.32
N LEU A 68 -10.54 -9.92 -19.16
CA LEU A 68 -9.21 -10.41 -18.78
C LEU A 68 -9.13 -10.95 -17.34
N LEU A 69 -10.16 -10.72 -16.51
CA LEU A 69 -10.25 -11.29 -15.16
C LEU A 69 -11.37 -12.33 -15.03
N THR A 70 -12.02 -12.69 -16.13
CA THR A 70 -13.20 -13.56 -16.09
C THR A 70 -13.20 -14.68 -17.11
N LYS A 71 -12.35 -14.61 -18.14
CA LYS A 71 -12.28 -15.62 -19.21
C LYS A 71 -10.84 -15.94 -19.59
N VAL A 72 -10.43 -17.20 -19.43
CA VAL A 72 -9.10 -17.67 -19.85
C VAL A 72 -8.91 -17.49 -21.37
N SER A 73 -9.97 -17.66 -22.17
CA SER A 73 -9.90 -17.45 -23.62
C SER A 73 -9.55 -16.00 -24.00
N ALA A 74 -10.10 -15.01 -23.30
CA ALA A 74 -9.77 -13.60 -23.55
C ALA A 74 -8.30 -13.29 -23.20
N ILE A 75 -7.80 -13.88 -22.11
CA ILE A 75 -6.38 -13.79 -21.74
C ILE A 75 -5.50 -14.44 -22.81
N LYS A 76 -5.91 -15.60 -23.33
CA LYS A 76 -5.19 -16.31 -24.39
C LYS A 76 -5.10 -15.49 -25.67
N GLU A 77 -6.21 -14.90 -26.11
CA GLU A 77 -6.24 -13.99 -27.27
C GLU A 77 -5.32 -12.78 -27.06
N ASP A 78 -5.38 -12.14 -25.88
CA ASP A 78 -4.54 -10.99 -25.55
C ASP A 78 -3.05 -11.33 -25.54
N ILE A 79 -2.67 -12.45 -24.90
CA ILE A 79 -1.28 -12.92 -24.84
C ILE A 79 -0.78 -13.33 -26.23
N GLN A 80 -1.59 -13.99 -27.05
CA GLN A 80 -1.18 -14.39 -28.39
C GLN A 80 -0.91 -13.19 -29.29
N LYS A 81 -1.71 -12.12 -29.15
CA LYS A 81 -1.57 -10.86 -29.88
C LYS A 81 -0.39 -10.02 -29.39
N ASN A 82 -0.24 -9.86 -28.08
CA ASN A 82 0.69 -8.90 -27.48
C ASN A 82 2.00 -9.54 -26.98
N LYS A 83 2.06 -10.88 -26.89
CA LYS A 83 3.18 -11.70 -26.37
C LYS A 83 3.57 -11.44 -24.90
N ASN A 84 2.83 -10.58 -24.21
CA ASN A 84 3.08 -10.18 -22.83
C ASN A 84 1.77 -10.10 -22.02
N THR A 85 1.88 -9.84 -20.71
CA THR A 85 0.73 -9.76 -19.79
C THR A 85 0.49 -8.33 -19.26
N VAL A 86 0.89 -7.31 -20.03
CA VAL A 86 0.73 -5.89 -19.63
C VAL A 86 -0.73 -5.53 -19.40
N ASN A 87 -1.62 -5.88 -20.33
CA ASN A 87 -3.05 -5.54 -20.24
C ASN A 87 -3.71 -6.24 -19.05
N LEU A 88 -3.43 -7.54 -18.87
CA LEU A 88 -3.90 -8.29 -17.70
C LEU A 88 -3.48 -7.64 -16.37
N ARG A 89 -2.22 -7.20 -16.25
CA ARG A 89 -1.74 -6.48 -15.06
C ARG A 89 -2.44 -5.14 -14.87
N GLY A 90 -2.71 -4.41 -15.95
CA GLY A 90 -3.44 -3.15 -15.93
C GLY A 90 -4.87 -3.32 -15.42
N GLU A 91 -5.60 -4.27 -16.00
CA GLU A 91 -6.98 -4.61 -15.59
C GLU A 91 -7.05 -5.09 -14.15
N PHE A 92 -6.12 -5.93 -13.71
CA PHE A 92 -6.07 -6.36 -12.31
C PHE A 92 -5.79 -5.19 -11.35
N GLY A 93 -4.88 -4.27 -11.73
CA GLY A 93 -4.64 -3.05 -10.95
C GLY A 93 -5.89 -2.17 -10.84
N HIS A 94 -6.64 -2.02 -11.93
CA HIS A 94 -7.92 -1.31 -11.95
C HIS A 94 -8.95 -1.98 -11.04
N PHE A 95 -9.09 -3.30 -11.15
CA PHE A 95 -9.98 -4.08 -10.29
C PHE A 95 -9.68 -3.86 -8.81
N VAL A 96 -8.40 -3.91 -8.41
CA VAL A 96 -7.99 -3.72 -7.02
C VAL A 96 -8.26 -2.29 -6.54
N LYS A 97 -8.10 -1.29 -7.41
CA LYS A 97 -8.41 0.12 -7.07
C LYS A 97 -9.88 0.32 -6.78
N GLU A 98 -10.77 -0.34 -7.51
CA GLU A 98 -12.22 -0.18 -7.36
C GLU A 98 -12.83 -1.08 -6.29
N ASN A 99 -12.40 -2.34 -6.23
CA ASN A 99 -13.05 -3.39 -5.45
C ASN A 99 -12.18 -3.89 -4.29
N GLY A 100 -10.96 -3.37 -4.14
CA GLY A 100 -9.95 -3.92 -3.23
C GLY A 100 -9.41 -5.28 -3.68
N LEU A 101 -8.65 -5.93 -2.81
CA LEU A 101 -8.17 -7.30 -3.08
C LEU A 101 -9.36 -8.27 -3.21
N PRO A 102 -9.28 -9.25 -4.12
CA PRO A 102 -10.36 -10.21 -4.30
C PRO A 102 -10.54 -11.06 -3.04
N PHE A 103 -11.79 -11.40 -2.73
CA PHE A 103 -12.14 -12.33 -1.65
C PHE A 103 -11.38 -13.65 -1.81
N LEU A 104 -11.38 -14.19 -3.03
CA LEU A 104 -10.54 -15.28 -3.48
C LEU A 104 -10.31 -15.20 -4.99
N MET A 105 -9.23 -15.81 -5.44
CA MET A 105 -8.91 -16.03 -6.85
C MET A 105 -8.79 -17.52 -7.10
N ILE A 106 -9.66 -18.06 -7.97
CA ILE A 106 -9.61 -19.45 -8.42
C ILE A 106 -9.04 -19.44 -9.83
N MET A 107 -7.95 -20.16 -10.05
CA MET A 107 -7.34 -20.23 -11.37
C MET A 107 -6.71 -21.59 -11.65
N ASP A 108 -6.68 -21.99 -12.92
CA ASP A 108 -5.86 -23.13 -13.33
C ASP A 108 -4.38 -22.85 -13.05
N TYR A 109 -3.70 -23.85 -12.51
CA TYR A 109 -2.28 -23.76 -12.23
C TYR A 109 -1.43 -23.81 -13.50
N HIS A 110 -1.86 -24.60 -14.48
CA HIS A 110 -1.28 -24.65 -15.82
C HIS A 110 -2.29 -24.16 -16.84
N VAL A 111 -1.90 -23.23 -17.71
CA VAL A 111 -2.72 -22.77 -18.83
C VAL A 111 -1.84 -22.70 -20.07
N ASP A 112 -2.23 -23.40 -21.13
CA ASP A 112 -1.50 -23.38 -22.38
C ASP A 112 -1.95 -22.22 -23.28
N PHE A 113 -1.14 -21.16 -23.30
CA PHE A 113 -1.37 -20.00 -24.17
C PHE A 113 -0.89 -20.19 -25.61
N GLY A 114 -0.28 -21.32 -25.96
CA GLY A 114 0.35 -21.57 -27.27
C GLY A 114 1.62 -20.75 -27.47
N LEU A 115 2.35 -20.49 -26.39
CA LEU A 115 3.63 -19.78 -26.41
C LEU A 115 4.80 -20.74 -26.58
N SER A 116 5.94 -20.22 -27.01
CA SER A 116 7.17 -21.02 -27.11
C SER A 116 7.69 -21.43 -25.73
N LEU A 117 8.48 -22.52 -25.67
CA LEU A 117 9.13 -22.95 -24.42
C LEU A 117 10.07 -21.90 -23.84
N GLN A 118 10.59 -20.97 -24.64
CA GLN A 118 11.39 -19.86 -24.13
C GLN A 118 10.54 -18.82 -23.40
N GLU A 119 9.28 -18.62 -23.81
CA GLU A 119 8.39 -17.60 -23.25
C GLU A 119 7.53 -18.11 -22.08
N ASP A 120 7.22 -19.41 -22.07
CA ASP A 120 6.42 -20.06 -21.02
C ASP A 120 6.79 -21.55 -20.86
N PRO A 121 8.01 -21.86 -20.35
CA PRO A 121 8.55 -23.22 -20.32
C PRO A 121 7.71 -24.23 -19.54
N ASP A 122 6.92 -23.74 -18.59
CA ASP A 122 6.16 -24.53 -17.63
C ASP A 122 4.66 -24.26 -17.68
N LYS A 123 4.18 -23.46 -18.64
CA LYS A 123 2.76 -23.11 -18.80
C LYS A 123 2.16 -22.41 -17.56
N ARG A 124 2.99 -21.69 -16.79
CA ARG A 124 2.61 -20.99 -15.54
C ARG A 124 2.65 -19.48 -15.69
N LYS A 125 2.65 -18.93 -16.91
CA LYS A 125 2.70 -17.47 -17.15
C LYS A 125 1.56 -16.71 -16.47
N LEU A 126 0.36 -17.29 -16.38
CA LEU A 126 -0.77 -16.69 -15.66
C LEU A 126 -0.49 -16.60 -14.16
N VAL A 127 -0.11 -17.73 -13.56
CA VAL A 127 0.24 -17.85 -12.14
C VAL A 127 1.35 -16.86 -11.78
N ARG A 128 2.47 -16.85 -12.53
CA ARG A 128 3.57 -15.89 -12.33
C ARG A 128 3.08 -14.44 -12.38
N THR A 129 2.18 -14.11 -13.32
CA THR A 129 1.67 -12.75 -13.48
C THR A 129 0.89 -12.29 -12.26
N PHE A 130 -0.04 -13.12 -11.75
CA PHE A 130 -0.85 -12.74 -10.59
C PHE A 130 -0.05 -12.77 -9.29
N LEU A 131 0.84 -13.75 -9.10
CA LEU A 131 1.71 -13.78 -7.92
C LEU A 131 2.62 -12.55 -7.87
N LEU A 132 3.19 -12.16 -9.01
CA LEU A 132 3.94 -10.92 -9.11
C LEU A 132 3.07 -9.72 -8.72
N ALA A 133 1.86 -9.61 -9.26
CA ALA A 133 0.94 -8.53 -8.94
C ALA A 133 0.60 -8.49 -7.44
N PHE A 134 0.31 -9.64 -6.84
CA PHE A 134 0.04 -9.76 -5.39
C PHE A 134 1.26 -9.39 -4.54
N THR A 135 2.47 -9.80 -4.91
CA THR A 135 3.71 -9.43 -4.20
C THR A 135 3.99 -7.94 -4.28
N LEU A 136 3.73 -7.31 -5.42
CA LEU A 136 3.82 -5.86 -5.56
C LEU A 136 2.78 -5.15 -4.69
N LEU A 137 1.55 -5.66 -4.66
CA LEU A 137 0.48 -5.14 -3.78
C LEU A 137 0.81 -5.32 -2.30
N ALA A 138 1.41 -6.44 -1.89
CA ALA A 138 1.81 -6.70 -0.51
C ALA A 138 2.84 -5.67 0.01
N ASN A 139 3.62 -5.07 -0.89
CA ASN A 139 4.56 -3.99 -0.59
C ASN A 139 3.99 -2.60 -0.91
N ALA A 140 2.81 -2.51 -1.51
CA ALA A 140 2.10 -1.26 -1.73
C ALA A 140 1.35 -0.81 -0.47
N LYS A 141 1.27 0.51 -0.30
CA LYS A 141 0.58 1.16 0.82
C LYS A 141 -0.88 0.68 0.94
N GLY A 142 -1.33 0.44 2.17
CA GLY A 142 -2.72 0.05 2.47
C GLY A 142 -3.04 -1.44 2.34
N HIS A 143 -2.10 -2.29 1.92
CA HIS A 143 -2.31 -3.73 1.75
C HIS A 143 -1.41 -4.63 2.63
N GLY A 144 -0.60 -4.04 3.52
CA GLY A 144 0.34 -4.80 4.35
C GLY A 144 -0.31 -5.82 5.30
N ASP A 145 -1.55 -5.57 5.73
CA ASP A 145 -2.33 -6.49 6.58
C ASP A 145 -3.26 -7.43 5.79
N ALA A 146 -3.30 -7.30 4.46
CA ALA A 146 -4.19 -8.07 3.61
C ALA A 146 -3.72 -9.51 3.37
N SER A 147 -4.54 -10.31 2.69
CA SER A 147 -4.20 -11.66 2.28
C SER A 147 -4.64 -11.93 0.85
N ALA A 148 -3.77 -12.57 0.07
CA ALA A 148 -4.08 -13.13 -1.23
C ALA A 148 -4.61 -14.56 -1.04
N ASN A 149 -5.92 -14.73 -1.14
CA ASN A 149 -6.56 -16.05 -1.05
C ASN A 149 -6.65 -16.66 -2.45
N ILE A 150 -5.88 -17.73 -2.68
CA ILE A 150 -5.71 -18.34 -4.00
C ILE A 150 -6.08 -19.82 -3.92
N VAL A 151 -6.94 -20.27 -4.83
CA VAL A 151 -7.25 -21.68 -5.06
C VAL A 151 -6.73 -22.05 -6.44
N PHE A 152 -5.78 -22.96 -6.50
CA PHE A 152 -5.34 -23.53 -7.76
C PHE A 152 -6.21 -24.72 -8.17
N VAL A 153 -6.58 -24.78 -9.44
CA VAL A 153 -7.11 -26.00 -10.06
C VAL A 153 -5.92 -26.75 -10.66
N VAL A 154 -5.71 -27.99 -10.22
CA VAL A 154 -4.46 -28.73 -10.48
C VAL A 154 -4.74 -30.17 -10.91
N ASP A 155 -3.83 -30.73 -11.70
CA ASP A 155 -3.85 -32.16 -11.97
C ASP A 155 -3.40 -32.96 -10.75
N LYS A 156 -3.93 -34.18 -10.57
CA LYS A 156 -3.62 -35.01 -9.39
C LYS A 156 -2.13 -35.33 -9.23
N ASN A 157 -1.39 -35.46 -10.33
CA ASN A 157 0.05 -35.70 -10.31
C ASN A 157 0.86 -34.52 -9.73
N MET A 158 0.27 -33.32 -9.64
CA MET A 158 0.89 -32.12 -9.08
C MET A 158 0.56 -31.90 -7.61
N ALA A 159 -0.24 -32.77 -6.98
CA ALA A 159 -0.72 -32.61 -5.62
C ALA A 159 0.42 -32.39 -4.60
N SER A 160 1.52 -33.14 -4.72
CA SER A 160 2.67 -33.04 -3.83
C SER A 160 3.35 -31.67 -3.91
N THR A 161 3.61 -31.21 -5.14
CA THR A 161 4.22 -29.91 -5.44
C THR A 161 3.36 -28.76 -4.90
N ILE A 162 2.05 -28.78 -5.16
CA ILE A 162 1.16 -27.71 -4.74
C ILE A 162 0.93 -27.74 -3.22
N SER A 163 0.87 -28.92 -2.61
CA SER A 163 0.84 -29.06 -1.16
C SER A 163 2.06 -28.44 -0.49
N GLN A 164 3.25 -28.55 -1.11
CA GLN A 164 4.44 -27.85 -0.64
C GLN A 164 4.30 -26.33 -0.73
N PHE A 165 3.76 -25.80 -1.83
CA PHE A 165 3.51 -24.36 -1.96
C PHE A 165 2.44 -23.83 -0.99
N SER A 166 1.41 -24.62 -0.69
CA SER A 166 0.44 -24.27 0.35
C SER A 166 1.08 -24.16 1.74
N LYS A 167 2.06 -25.02 2.03
CA LYS A 167 2.82 -25.00 3.30
C LYS A 167 3.88 -23.90 3.33
N TYR A 168 4.57 -23.69 2.22
CA TYR A 168 5.71 -22.79 2.04
C TYR A 168 5.55 -21.94 0.77
N PRO A 169 4.71 -20.90 0.78
CA PRO A 169 4.47 -20.09 -0.41
C PRO A 169 5.70 -19.33 -0.91
N SER A 170 6.76 -19.18 -0.09
CA SER A 170 8.03 -18.57 -0.49
C SER A 170 8.69 -19.31 -1.65
N PHE A 171 8.59 -20.64 -1.70
CA PHE A 171 9.16 -21.43 -2.79
C PHE A 171 8.50 -21.12 -4.14
N LEU A 172 7.23 -20.72 -4.13
CA LEU A 172 6.53 -20.31 -5.34
C LEU A 172 7.04 -18.94 -5.83
N LEU A 173 7.42 -18.04 -4.91
CA LEU A 173 7.97 -16.72 -5.25
C LEU A 173 9.42 -16.80 -5.75
N GLU A 174 10.21 -17.73 -5.24
CA GLU A 174 11.58 -17.99 -5.72
C GLU A 174 11.62 -18.40 -7.20
N GLN A 175 10.52 -18.95 -7.71
CA GLN A 175 10.35 -19.33 -9.12
C GLN A 175 9.91 -18.16 -10.02
N ILE A 176 9.72 -16.97 -9.46
CA ILE A 176 9.31 -15.77 -10.19
C ILE A 176 10.52 -14.88 -10.40
N ARG A 177 10.91 -14.72 -11.66
CA ARG A 177 11.92 -13.76 -12.09
C ARG A 177 11.40 -12.93 -13.24
N THR A 178 11.83 -11.68 -13.26
CA THR A 178 11.51 -10.72 -14.32
C THR A 178 12.81 -10.13 -14.87
N MET A 179 12.74 -9.43 -16.01
CA MET A 179 13.88 -8.68 -16.55
C MET A 179 14.15 -7.36 -15.81
N ASP A 180 13.34 -7.01 -14.80
CA ASP A 180 13.47 -5.76 -14.04
C ASP A 180 14.07 -6.05 -12.65
N ASP A 181 15.32 -5.64 -12.45
CA ASP A 181 16.06 -5.83 -11.19
C ASP A 181 15.39 -5.19 -9.99
N ARG A 182 14.65 -4.09 -10.19
CA ARG A 182 13.92 -3.43 -9.09
C ARG A 182 12.75 -4.29 -8.64
N VAL A 183 12.04 -4.89 -9.59
CA VAL A 183 10.96 -5.83 -9.30
C VAL A 183 11.52 -7.08 -8.62
N ASN A 184 12.63 -7.62 -9.12
CA ASN A 184 13.30 -8.76 -8.51
C ASN A 184 13.74 -8.46 -7.06
N SER A 185 14.30 -7.28 -6.80
CA SER A 185 14.65 -6.84 -5.43
C SER A 185 13.43 -6.77 -4.51
N ILE A 186 12.27 -6.33 -5.01
CA ILE A 186 11.01 -6.34 -4.24
C ILE A 186 10.59 -7.78 -3.93
N ILE A 187 10.64 -8.68 -4.92
CA ILE A 187 10.32 -10.10 -4.73
C ILE A 187 11.24 -10.70 -3.68
N ASP A 188 12.55 -10.50 -3.80
CA ASP A 188 13.54 -11.06 -2.89
C ASP A 188 13.37 -10.51 -1.47
N SER A 189 13.13 -9.20 -1.31
CA SER A 189 12.87 -8.59 0.00
C SER A 189 11.60 -9.14 0.66
N PHE A 190 10.56 -9.42 -0.13
CA PHE A 190 9.33 -10.00 0.37
C PHE A 190 9.51 -11.48 0.71
N ALA A 191 10.19 -12.23 -0.15
CA ALA A 191 10.47 -13.66 0.04
C ALA A 191 11.39 -13.94 1.24
N ALA A 192 12.27 -12.99 1.60
CA ALA A 192 13.15 -13.10 2.75
C ALA A 192 12.38 -13.22 4.09
N ASP A 193 11.21 -12.58 4.21
CA ASP A 193 10.34 -12.72 5.37
C ASP A 193 9.30 -13.82 5.16
N ARG A 194 9.70 -15.07 5.45
CA ARG A 194 8.84 -16.25 5.31
C ARG A 194 7.53 -16.14 6.10
N ASN A 195 7.53 -15.46 7.24
CA ASN A 195 6.34 -15.29 8.07
C ASN A 195 5.36 -14.32 7.40
N LYS A 196 5.85 -13.20 6.88
CA LYS A 196 5.05 -12.24 6.11
C LYS A 196 4.45 -12.91 4.88
N VAL A 197 5.25 -13.66 4.11
CA VAL A 197 4.79 -14.41 2.93
C VAL A 197 3.67 -15.39 3.31
N LYS A 198 3.87 -16.22 4.34
CA LYS A 198 2.88 -17.19 4.81
C LYS A 198 1.61 -16.52 5.36
N SER A 199 1.75 -15.32 5.95
CA SER A 199 0.62 -14.55 6.44
C SER A 199 -0.22 -13.95 5.30
N PHE A 200 0.44 -13.57 4.21
CA PHE A 200 -0.16 -12.88 3.07
C PHE A 200 -0.72 -13.87 2.03
N PHE A 201 0.07 -14.82 1.55
CA PHE A 201 -0.37 -15.81 0.57
C PHE A 201 -1.07 -16.99 1.25
N LYS A 202 -2.39 -17.11 1.03
CA LYS A 202 -3.22 -18.25 1.44
C LYS A 202 -3.51 -19.11 0.22
N ILE A 203 -2.61 -20.04 -0.05
CA ILE A 203 -2.68 -20.92 -1.21
C ILE A 203 -3.29 -22.25 -0.80
N THR A 204 -4.24 -22.72 -1.59
CA THR A 204 -4.82 -24.07 -1.52
C THR A 204 -5.14 -24.55 -2.93
N TYR A 205 -5.70 -25.75 -3.07
CA TYR A 205 -6.01 -26.32 -4.36
C TYR A 205 -7.23 -27.24 -4.35
N ILE A 206 -7.82 -27.39 -5.53
CA ILE A 206 -8.77 -28.45 -5.89
C ILE A 206 -8.22 -29.18 -7.13
N PHE A 207 -8.70 -30.38 -7.37
CA PHE A 207 -8.27 -31.14 -8.54
C PHE A 207 -9.11 -30.82 -9.77
N ASN A 208 -8.50 -30.96 -10.94
CA ASN A 208 -9.24 -31.15 -12.17
C ASN A 208 -10.17 -32.38 -12.04
N PRO A 209 -11.48 -32.22 -12.29
CA PRO A 209 -12.44 -33.31 -12.17
C PRO A 209 -12.12 -34.45 -13.15
N GLU A 210 -11.97 -35.67 -12.63
CA GLU A 210 -11.83 -36.86 -13.47
C GLU A 210 -13.18 -37.24 -14.06
N GLU A 211 -13.24 -37.46 -15.37
CA GLU A 211 -14.42 -37.98 -16.07
C GLU A 211 -15.70 -37.16 -15.82
N GLY A 212 -15.56 -35.86 -15.55
CA GLY A 212 -16.70 -34.99 -15.23
C GLY A 212 -17.33 -35.23 -13.85
N LYS A 213 -16.62 -35.87 -12.91
CA LYS A 213 -17.05 -36.01 -11.51
C LYS A 213 -16.74 -34.71 -10.75
N TYR A 214 -17.57 -33.69 -10.97
CA TYR A 214 -17.39 -32.35 -10.37
C TYR A 214 -17.73 -32.29 -8.87
N ALA A 215 -18.68 -33.11 -8.40
CA ALA A 215 -19.24 -32.98 -7.05
C ALA A 215 -18.20 -33.01 -5.90
N PRO A 216 -17.22 -33.94 -5.88
CA PRO A 216 -16.22 -33.98 -4.81
C PRO A 216 -15.34 -32.71 -4.76
N GLU A 217 -15.02 -32.13 -5.91
CA GLU A 217 -14.18 -30.94 -6.00
C GLU A 217 -14.96 -29.67 -5.64
N ILE A 218 -16.26 -29.63 -5.95
CA ILE A 218 -17.15 -28.56 -5.50
C ILE A 218 -17.37 -28.61 -3.99
N GLU A 219 -17.52 -29.81 -3.40
CA GLU A 219 -17.58 -29.97 -1.94
C GLU A 219 -16.27 -29.55 -1.26
N ARG A 220 -15.12 -29.92 -1.84
CA ARG A 220 -13.82 -29.45 -1.34
C ARG A 220 -13.71 -27.93 -1.43
N LEU A 221 -14.12 -27.35 -2.55
CA LEU A 221 -14.14 -25.90 -2.74
C LEU A 221 -15.05 -25.20 -1.73
N ASP A 222 -16.20 -25.79 -1.41
CA ASP A 222 -17.13 -25.23 -0.42
C ASP A 222 -16.48 -25.10 0.96
N ASN A 223 -15.79 -26.14 1.41
CA ASN A 223 -15.02 -26.14 2.66
C ASN A 223 -13.88 -25.10 2.65
N ILE A 224 -13.23 -24.92 1.50
CA ILE A 224 -12.19 -23.90 1.30
C ILE A 224 -12.79 -22.49 1.43
N VAL A 225 -13.93 -22.24 0.79
CA VAL A 225 -14.64 -20.95 0.84
C VAL A 225 -15.00 -20.60 2.29
N ASP A 226 -15.51 -21.55 3.06
CA ASP A 226 -15.84 -21.34 4.48
C ASP A 226 -14.60 -21.04 5.33
N THR A 227 -13.46 -21.65 5.00
CA THR A 227 -12.18 -21.37 5.66
C THR A 227 -11.71 -19.95 5.36
N PHE A 228 -11.75 -19.53 4.09
CA PHE A 228 -11.38 -18.18 3.69
C PHE A 228 -12.32 -17.12 4.26
N ASP A 229 -13.60 -17.44 4.43
CA ASP A 229 -14.55 -16.55 5.11
C ASP A 229 -14.15 -16.25 6.54
N LYS A 230 -13.76 -17.27 7.31
CA LYS A 230 -13.26 -17.09 8.68
C LYS A 230 -12.00 -16.25 8.71
N ILE A 231 -11.08 -16.47 7.78
CA ILE A 231 -9.82 -15.70 7.67
C ILE A 231 -10.11 -14.24 7.35
N VAL A 232 -10.93 -13.97 6.34
CA VAL A 232 -11.30 -12.61 5.92
C VAL A 232 -12.06 -11.89 7.02
N ALA A 233 -13.02 -12.55 7.69
CA ALA A 233 -13.74 -11.97 8.81
C ALA A 233 -12.81 -11.61 9.97
N ALA A 234 -11.87 -12.49 10.34
CA ALA A 234 -10.87 -12.21 11.38
C ALA A 234 -9.96 -11.04 11.00
N LYS A 235 -9.55 -10.95 9.73
CA LYS A 235 -8.73 -9.83 9.21
C LYS A 235 -9.48 -8.51 9.23
N LEU A 236 -10.72 -8.48 8.73
CA LEU A 236 -11.56 -7.28 8.75
C LEU A 236 -11.86 -6.83 10.19
N LYS A 237 -12.03 -7.78 11.13
CA LYS A 237 -12.15 -7.48 12.56
C LYS A 237 -10.85 -6.87 13.10
N ALA A 238 -9.70 -7.46 12.82
CA ALA A 238 -8.40 -6.94 13.25
C ALA A 238 -8.10 -5.54 12.69
N ILE A 239 -8.45 -5.27 11.43
CA ILE A 239 -8.35 -3.93 10.83
C ILE A 239 -9.25 -2.95 11.59
N LYS A 240 -10.51 -3.30 11.85
CA LYS A 240 -11.42 -2.46 12.65
C LYS A 240 -10.90 -2.22 14.07
N THR A 241 -10.32 -3.23 14.71
CA THR A 241 -9.75 -3.15 16.07
C THR A 241 -8.48 -2.28 16.10
N LYS A 242 -7.58 -2.40 15.10
CA LYS A 242 -6.43 -1.49 14.93
C LYS A 242 -6.88 -0.05 14.69
N THR A 243 -7.96 0.15 13.92
CA THR A 243 -8.54 1.50 13.70
C THR A 243 -9.18 2.06 14.98
N THR A 244 -9.63 1.21 15.91
CA THR A 244 -10.13 1.62 17.24
C THR A 244 -9.04 1.73 18.30
N THR A 245 -7.81 1.28 18.00
CA THR A 245 -6.59 1.60 18.77
C THR A 245 -5.81 2.77 18.15
N GLU A 246 -6.43 3.57 17.28
CA GLU A 246 -6.03 4.96 17.17
C GLU A 246 -6.35 5.62 18.51
N MET A 247 -5.36 6.29 19.13
CA MET A 247 -5.60 7.16 20.28
C MET A 247 -6.90 7.94 20.04
N ILE A 248 -7.77 8.03 21.05
CA ILE A 248 -8.92 8.94 21.02
C ILE A 248 -8.34 10.36 20.88
N THR A 249 -8.14 10.80 19.65
CA THR A 249 -7.58 12.11 19.30
C THR A 249 -8.67 13.15 19.12
N ASP A 250 -9.94 12.73 19.20
CA ASP A 250 -11.15 13.54 18.98
C ASP A 250 -11.28 14.73 19.94
N THR A 251 -10.54 14.72 21.06
CA THR A 251 -10.53 15.79 22.07
C THR A 251 -9.21 16.56 22.15
N LEU A 252 -8.20 16.21 21.34
CA LEU A 252 -6.87 16.82 21.46
C LEU A 252 -6.83 18.20 20.81
N LYS A 253 -6.36 19.20 21.58
CA LYS A 253 -6.11 20.55 21.07
C LYS A 253 -4.91 20.55 20.11
N PRO A 254 -4.98 21.28 18.98
CA PRO A 254 -3.86 21.40 18.05
C PRO A 254 -2.62 21.99 18.72
N ALA A 255 -1.45 21.46 18.36
CA ALA A 255 -0.17 21.93 18.87
C ALA A 255 -0.02 23.45 18.74
N GLU A 256 0.56 24.05 19.77
CA GLU A 256 0.99 25.42 19.72
C GLU A 256 2.25 25.54 18.88
N VAL A 257 2.29 26.58 18.04
CA VAL A 257 3.46 26.96 17.26
C VAL A 257 4.09 28.16 17.92
N ILE A 258 5.27 27.98 18.50
CA ILE A 258 5.94 28.99 19.30
C ILE A 258 7.28 29.31 18.64
N CYS A 259 7.56 30.59 18.39
CA CYS A 259 8.85 31.05 17.86
C CYS A 259 9.29 32.29 18.61
N ARG A 260 10.49 32.28 19.20
CA ARG A 260 11.05 33.48 19.81
C ARG A 260 11.63 34.37 18.69
N ALA A 261 11.01 35.53 18.48
CA ALA A 261 11.37 36.44 17.39
C ALA A 261 12.57 37.32 17.74
N THR A 262 12.68 37.78 18.99
CA THR A 262 13.82 38.56 19.53
C THR A 262 13.99 38.25 21.02
N LEU A 263 14.93 38.90 21.72
CA LEU A 263 15.09 38.78 23.17
C LEU A 263 13.81 39.12 23.96
N GLU A 264 12.98 40.02 23.44
CA GLU A 264 11.80 40.54 24.15
C GLU A 264 10.48 40.13 23.51
N LYS A 265 10.49 39.62 22.27
CA LYS A 265 9.28 39.28 21.52
C LYS A 265 9.19 37.80 21.17
N ILE A 266 8.01 37.22 21.41
CA ILE A 266 7.67 35.84 21.07
C ILE A 266 6.44 35.82 20.17
N ILE A 267 6.39 34.87 19.25
CA ILE A 267 5.23 34.62 18.40
C ILE A 267 4.61 33.30 18.84
N ARG A 268 3.33 33.34 19.18
CA ARG A 268 2.52 32.14 19.50
C ARG A 268 1.36 32.07 18.53
N ASN A 269 1.29 30.98 17.75
CA ASN A 269 0.23 30.74 16.76
C ASN A 269 0.04 31.93 15.79
N GLY A 270 1.14 32.56 15.37
CA GLY A 270 1.14 33.74 14.50
C GLY A 270 0.83 35.09 15.18
N LYS A 271 0.61 35.13 16.50
CA LYS A 271 0.39 36.38 17.25
C LYS A 271 1.66 36.79 18.00
N LEU A 272 2.01 38.07 17.92
CA LEU A 272 3.15 38.67 18.60
C LEU A 272 2.81 38.98 20.07
N ASP A 273 3.70 38.64 20.99
CA ASP A 273 3.57 38.84 22.42
C ASP A 273 4.95 39.15 23.06
N GLN A 274 4.97 39.58 24.32
CA GLN A 274 6.20 39.78 25.09
C GLN A 274 6.74 38.47 25.66
N VAL A 275 8.07 38.33 25.70
CA VAL A 275 8.75 37.15 26.24
C VAL A 275 8.79 37.23 27.76
N ARG A 276 8.17 36.25 28.43
CA ARG A 276 8.32 36.03 29.89
C ARG A 276 9.66 35.35 30.21
N GLU A 277 10.17 35.51 31.43
CA GLU A 277 11.48 34.97 31.84
C GLU A 277 11.63 33.45 31.61
N GLU A 278 10.57 32.68 31.83
CA GLU A 278 10.59 31.22 31.61
C GLU A 278 10.75 30.88 30.11
N ALA A 279 10.15 31.70 29.24
CA ALA A 279 10.24 31.53 27.80
C ALA A 279 11.63 31.92 27.25
N LYS A 280 12.35 32.84 27.92
CA LYS A 280 13.74 33.20 27.56
C LYS A 280 14.70 32.02 27.71
N LYS A 281 14.50 31.19 28.74
CA LYS A 281 15.33 30.00 28.98
C LYS A 281 14.96 28.82 28.08
N ARG A 282 13.68 28.68 27.74
CA ARG A 282 13.15 27.51 27.02
C ARG A 282 13.23 27.59 25.51
N TYR A 283 12.98 28.76 24.92
CA TYR A 283 12.88 28.92 23.47
C TYR A 283 14.05 29.72 22.93
N ILE A 284 14.75 29.15 21.95
CA ILE A 284 15.89 29.81 21.28
C ILE A 284 15.33 30.75 20.20
N GLU A 285 16.01 31.88 19.99
CA GLU A 285 15.63 32.82 18.95
C GLU A 285 15.64 32.16 17.57
N LYS A 286 14.64 32.46 16.74
CA LYS A 286 14.44 31.90 15.39
C LYS A 286 14.28 30.38 15.31
N ASN A 287 14.16 29.71 16.45
CA ASN A 287 13.74 28.32 16.50
C ASN A 287 12.23 28.24 16.70
N ILE A 288 11.57 27.43 15.89
CA ILE A 288 10.14 27.15 15.98
C ILE A 288 9.95 25.90 16.82
N HIS A 289 9.00 25.90 17.74
CA HIS A 289 8.66 24.78 18.60
C HIS A 289 7.20 24.38 18.37
N LEU A 290 6.94 23.08 18.19
CA LEU A 290 5.62 22.51 18.02
C LEU A 290 5.26 21.70 19.26
N GLU A 291 4.48 22.30 20.17
CA GLU A 291 4.16 21.69 21.48
C GLU A 291 2.69 21.28 21.54
N GLY A 292 2.40 19.99 21.67
CA GLY A 292 1.03 19.45 21.75
C GLY A 292 0.72 18.43 20.65
N ALA A 293 -0.54 18.33 20.24
CA ALA A 293 -0.98 17.29 19.30
C ALA A 293 -0.83 17.72 17.83
N ILE A 294 -0.11 16.90 17.06
CA ILE A 294 0.15 17.04 15.63
C ILE A 294 -0.28 15.72 14.96
N THR A 295 -1.60 15.54 14.86
CA THR A 295 -2.24 14.33 14.31
C THR A 295 -3.00 14.69 13.05
N THR A 296 -3.52 13.69 12.33
CA THR A 296 -4.30 13.84 11.11
C THR A 296 -5.39 14.91 11.23
N LYS A 297 -6.04 14.99 12.41
CA LYS A 297 -7.10 15.97 12.69
C LYS A 297 -6.59 17.38 13.00
N THR A 298 -5.50 17.50 13.76
CA THR A 298 -4.99 18.81 14.20
C THR A 298 -4.02 19.44 13.21
N LEU A 299 -3.43 18.65 12.31
CA LEU A 299 -2.40 19.08 11.36
C LEU A 299 -2.80 20.24 10.44
N PRO A 300 -4.03 20.30 9.88
CA PRO A 300 -4.46 21.44 9.07
C PRO A 300 -4.37 22.76 9.84
N GLU A 301 -4.73 22.75 11.12
CA GLU A 301 -4.65 23.92 11.98
C GLU A 301 -3.19 24.22 12.40
N VAL A 302 -2.38 23.19 12.69
CA VAL A 302 -0.94 23.37 13.00
C VAL A 302 -0.18 23.96 11.81
N THR A 303 -0.44 23.50 10.59
CA THR A 303 0.21 24.04 9.37
C THR A 303 -0.22 25.48 9.08
N LYS A 304 -1.49 25.83 9.33
CA LYS A 304 -1.97 27.22 9.28
C LYS A 304 -1.25 28.10 10.30
N ARG A 305 -1.09 27.63 11.54
CA ARG A 305 -0.34 28.34 12.60
C ARG A 305 1.14 28.50 12.26
N LEU A 306 1.76 27.50 11.65
CA LEU A 306 3.12 27.58 11.12
C LEU A 306 3.25 28.69 10.09
N LEU A 307 2.38 28.72 9.07
CA LEU A 307 2.37 29.79 8.07
C LEU A 307 2.20 31.17 8.70
N ALA A 308 1.26 31.31 9.63
CA ALA A 308 1.03 32.55 10.34
C ALA A 308 2.28 33.00 11.13
N THR A 309 3.02 32.06 11.73
CA THR A 309 4.29 32.35 12.40
C THR A 309 5.36 32.84 11.43
N PHE A 310 5.51 32.24 10.25
CA PHE A 310 6.43 32.74 9.22
C PHE A 310 6.04 34.14 8.73
N GLN A 311 4.75 34.41 8.53
CA GLN A 311 4.24 35.73 8.16
C GLN A 311 4.49 36.76 9.26
N ALA A 312 4.26 36.42 10.53
CA ALA A 312 4.54 37.32 11.65
C ALA A 312 6.04 37.60 11.78
N MET A 313 6.90 36.58 11.62
CA MET A 313 8.36 36.74 11.60
C MET A 313 8.82 37.69 10.51
N SER A 314 8.20 37.66 9.32
CA SER A 314 8.56 38.55 8.21
C SER A 314 8.46 40.05 8.55
N LYS A 315 7.61 40.41 9.53
CA LYS A 315 7.39 41.79 9.97
C LYS A 315 8.27 42.21 11.15
N VAL A 316 8.83 41.26 11.90
CA VAL A 316 9.51 41.51 13.17
C VAL A 316 10.99 41.18 13.09
N ASN A 317 11.32 39.95 12.72
CA ASN A 317 12.69 39.47 12.54
C ASN A 317 12.68 38.42 11.42
N PRO A 318 12.75 38.85 10.15
CA PRO A 318 12.54 37.96 9.01
C PRO A 318 13.59 36.84 8.94
N PHE A 319 13.14 35.64 8.58
CA PHE A 319 14.03 34.54 8.22
C PHE A 319 14.71 34.84 6.89
N LYS A 320 16.02 34.60 6.80
CA LYS A 320 16.76 34.69 5.53
C LYS A 320 16.64 33.38 4.75
N LYS A 321 16.74 33.45 3.42
CA LYS A 321 16.60 32.26 2.54
C LYS A 321 17.61 31.15 2.84
N ASP A 322 18.84 31.52 3.18
CA ASP A 322 19.94 30.58 3.45
C ASP A 322 20.21 30.39 4.96
N GLU A 323 19.35 30.95 5.83
CA GLU A 323 19.45 30.77 7.27
C GLU A 323 18.95 29.37 7.67
N LYS A 324 19.61 28.75 8.66
CA LYS A 324 19.15 27.49 9.23
C LYS A 324 17.96 27.75 10.15
N ILE A 325 16.82 27.11 9.85
CA ILE A 325 15.57 27.25 10.60
C ILE A 325 15.26 25.91 11.24
N PHE A 326 15.28 25.86 12.57
CA PHE A 326 14.97 24.64 13.31
C PHE A 326 13.50 24.61 13.71
N ILE A 327 12.81 23.52 13.36
CA ILE A 327 11.47 23.19 13.85
C ILE A 327 11.63 22.04 14.85
N ASN A 328 11.54 22.39 16.12
CA ASN A 328 11.69 21.50 17.27
C ASN A 328 10.35 20.82 17.62
N ILE A 329 10.37 19.50 17.72
CA ILE A 329 9.23 18.65 18.04
C ILE A 329 9.63 17.77 19.21
N PRO A 330 9.36 18.21 20.46
CA PRO A 330 9.76 17.46 21.64
C PRO A 330 9.01 16.13 21.74
N ASP A 331 9.55 15.19 22.52
CA ASP A 331 8.89 13.89 22.77
C ASP A 331 7.59 14.01 23.57
N SER A 332 7.35 15.16 24.22
CA SER A 332 6.06 15.49 24.83
C SER A 332 4.96 15.81 23.83
N SER A 333 5.29 16.07 22.56
CA SER A 333 4.31 16.25 21.50
C SER A 333 3.77 14.92 20.98
N VAL A 334 2.47 14.89 20.70
CA VAL A 334 1.77 13.71 20.18
C VAL A 334 1.77 13.79 18.67
N ILE A 335 2.40 12.82 18.01
CA ILE A 335 2.38 12.68 16.55
C ILE A 335 1.79 11.33 16.14
N ASP A 336 1.13 11.29 14.99
CA ASP A 336 0.62 10.05 14.37
C ASP A 336 1.31 9.76 13.03
N GLY A 337 0.92 8.65 12.38
CA GLY A 337 1.49 8.22 11.10
C GLY A 337 1.28 9.21 9.94
N SER A 338 0.39 10.19 10.07
CA SER A 338 0.15 11.21 9.03
C SER A 338 1.20 12.31 9.03
N PHE A 339 1.83 12.58 10.18
CA PHE A 339 2.73 13.70 10.42
C PHE A 339 3.77 13.85 9.30
N ALA A 340 4.50 12.77 9.01
CA ALA A 340 5.62 12.80 8.08
C ALA A 340 5.19 13.17 6.66
N SER A 341 4.07 12.63 6.19
CA SER A 341 3.58 12.88 4.83
C SER A 341 3.11 14.32 4.62
N VAL A 342 2.31 14.84 5.54
CA VAL A 342 1.73 16.17 5.41
C VAL A 342 2.75 17.25 5.74
N MET A 343 3.61 17.04 6.74
CA MET A 343 4.70 17.97 7.04
C MET A 343 5.69 18.02 5.87
N GLY A 344 6.04 16.90 5.23
CA GLY A 344 6.90 16.92 4.05
C GLY A 344 6.32 17.71 2.87
N ALA A 345 5.01 17.53 2.61
CA ALA A 345 4.31 18.31 1.60
C ALA A 345 4.28 19.81 1.95
N PHE A 346 4.05 20.13 3.22
CA PHE A 346 4.07 21.51 3.72
C PHE A 346 5.44 22.16 3.54
N LEU A 347 6.52 21.51 3.99
CA LEU A 347 7.89 22.01 3.85
C LEU A 347 8.24 22.26 2.38
N THR A 348 7.91 21.31 1.50
CA THR A 348 8.26 21.38 0.09
C THR A 348 7.46 22.40 -0.70
N LYS A 349 6.17 22.61 -0.38
CA LYS A 349 5.29 23.53 -1.12
C LYS A 349 5.28 24.93 -0.53
N SER A 350 5.06 25.02 0.78
CA SER A 350 4.81 26.30 1.46
C SER A 350 6.10 26.99 1.89
N LEU A 351 7.18 26.22 2.10
CA LEU A 351 8.46 26.75 2.57
C LEU A 351 9.62 26.54 1.58
N ALA A 352 9.32 26.24 0.31
CA ALA A 352 10.30 26.01 -0.76
C ALA A 352 11.36 27.11 -0.90
N GLY A 353 11.02 28.34 -0.50
CA GLY A 353 11.91 29.50 -0.57
C GLY A 353 13.05 29.52 0.47
N PHE A 354 13.03 28.61 1.45
CA PHE A 354 14.03 28.51 2.52
C PHE A 354 14.84 27.22 2.35
N LYS A 355 16.16 27.34 2.21
CA LYS A 355 17.05 26.19 1.95
C LYS A 355 17.53 25.49 3.23
N GLY A 356 17.43 26.14 4.38
CA GLY A 356 18.01 25.69 5.64
C GLY A 356 17.04 25.08 6.65
N ILE A 357 15.85 24.64 6.26
CA ILE A 357 14.88 24.10 7.23
C ILE A 357 15.31 22.72 7.72
N SER A 358 15.29 22.53 9.04
CA SER A 358 15.60 21.27 9.69
C SER A 358 14.58 20.93 10.78
N LEU A 359 14.11 19.68 10.78
CA LEU A 359 13.26 19.11 11.82
C LEU A 359 14.14 18.49 12.90
N ASN A 360 14.03 19.01 14.12
CA ASN A 360 14.67 18.46 15.30
C ASN A 360 13.61 17.74 16.13
N MET A 361 13.66 16.42 16.17
CA MET A 361 12.66 15.59 16.84
C MET A 361 13.29 14.88 18.03
N GLY A 362 12.53 14.74 19.11
CA GLY A 362 12.91 13.86 20.22
C GLY A 362 13.09 12.40 19.76
N LYS A 363 13.81 11.60 20.55
CA LYS A 363 14.20 10.23 20.18
C LYS A 363 12.98 9.35 19.89
N THR A 364 11.96 9.44 20.75
CA THR A 364 10.74 8.65 20.64
C THR A 364 9.95 9.00 19.39
N ASN A 365 9.80 10.30 19.12
CA ASN A 365 9.08 10.80 17.95
C ASN A 365 9.86 10.56 16.65
N SER A 366 11.19 10.62 16.69
CA SER A 366 12.06 10.28 15.56
C SER A 366 11.91 8.81 15.16
N GLU A 367 11.89 7.88 16.12
CA GLU A 367 11.66 6.45 15.85
C GLU A 367 10.27 6.17 15.26
N LYS A 368 9.22 6.80 15.82
CA LYS A 368 7.84 6.70 15.27
C LYS A 368 7.78 7.17 13.82
N VAL A 369 8.44 8.29 13.51
CA VAL A 369 8.48 8.86 12.16
C VAL A 369 9.29 8.01 11.19
N LYS A 370 10.43 7.45 11.60
CA LYS A 370 11.24 6.55 10.76
C LYS A 370 10.45 5.32 10.29
N ASN A 371 9.55 4.83 11.13
CA ASN A 371 8.67 3.70 10.84
C ASN A 371 7.35 4.11 10.15
N SER A 372 7.14 5.40 9.89
CA SER A 372 5.93 5.91 9.24
C SER A 372 6.05 5.91 7.71
N GLU A 373 4.93 5.71 7.03
CA GLU A 373 4.86 5.67 5.56
C GLU A 373 5.35 6.97 4.89
N GLY A 374 5.29 8.10 5.60
CA GLY A 374 5.68 9.42 5.10
C GLY A 374 7.15 9.79 5.33
N TYR A 375 7.95 8.90 5.92
CA TYR A 375 9.33 9.24 6.32
C TYR A 375 10.18 9.79 5.18
N ILE A 376 10.07 9.21 3.98
CA ILE A 376 10.83 9.63 2.79
C ILE A 376 10.60 11.12 2.48
N ALA A 377 9.40 11.64 2.71
CA ALA A 377 9.06 13.04 2.42
C ALA A 377 9.72 14.05 3.37
N ILE A 378 10.15 13.61 4.56
CA ILE A 378 10.80 14.47 5.56
C ILE A 378 12.23 14.05 5.92
N LYS A 379 12.73 12.93 5.38
CA LYS A 379 14.04 12.35 5.69
C LYS A 379 15.19 13.34 5.52
N ASP A 380 15.14 14.17 4.49
CA ASP A 380 16.19 15.14 4.19
C ASP A 380 16.10 16.42 5.05
N TYR A 381 14.97 16.61 5.72
CA TYR A 381 14.77 17.69 6.68
C TYR A 381 15.10 17.27 8.12
N ILE A 382 15.04 15.97 8.45
CA ILE A 382 15.36 15.48 9.80
C ILE A 382 16.86 15.58 10.05
N ILE A 383 17.25 16.20 11.16
CA ILE A 383 18.65 16.26 11.60
C ILE A 383 19.14 14.82 11.86
N LYS A 384 20.08 14.35 11.04
CA LYS A 384 20.72 13.05 11.20
C LYS A 384 21.79 13.16 12.30
N ASN A 385 21.36 13.00 13.54
CA ASN A 385 22.16 13.00 14.78
C ASN A 385 23.00 14.26 15.04
N LEU A 386 22.69 14.92 16.17
CA LEU A 386 23.73 15.32 17.12
C LEU A 386 24.12 14.10 17.95
#